data_AF-A0A2V5PG29-F1
#
_entry.id   AF-A0A2V5PG29-F1
#
_cell.length_a   1.000
_cell.length_b   1.000
_cell.length_c   1.000
_cell.angle_alpha   90.00
_cell.angle_beta   90.00
_cell.angle_gamma   90.00
#
_symmetry.space_group_name_H-M   'P 1'
#
loop_
_entity.id
_entity.type
_entity.pdbx_description
1 polymer ?
#
loop_
_entity_poly.entity_id
_entity_poly.type
_entity_poly.pdbx_seq_one_letter_code
_entity_poly.pdbx_strand_id
1 'polypeptide(L)'
;MVSAMAKSGLFEFLVLDGSFVTANLAPNDIDLVAVLRPGYDFERDLPVSEYALVSRALLRRRFGFDVVVAEQDSALYRTYVEFFSRVREAPHLRKGLLRLRL
;
A
#
# COMPACT_ATOMS: atom_id res chain seq x y z
N MET A 1 3.59 -8.07 8.96
CA MET A 1 3.04 -7.85 7.61
C MET A 1 4.15 -7.90 6.57
N VAL A 2 5.09 -6.94 6.59
CA VAL A 2 6.23 -6.82 5.66
C VAL A 2 6.97 -8.14 5.43
N SER A 3 7.40 -8.82 6.50
CA SER A 3 8.09 -10.12 6.38
C SER A 3 7.24 -11.21 5.69
N ALA A 4 5.93 -11.23 5.90
CA ALA A 4 5.04 -12.18 5.24
C ALA A 4 4.80 -11.84 3.76
N MET A 5 4.67 -10.55 3.44
CA MET A 5 4.56 -10.07 2.05
C MET A 5 5.85 -10.29 1.25
N ALA A 6 7.02 -10.10 1.88
CA ALA A 6 8.30 -10.42 1.25
C ALA A 6 8.43 -11.93 0.98
N LYS A 7 8.07 -12.76 1.96
CA LYS A 7 8.15 -14.24 1.84
C LYS A 7 7.15 -14.83 0.84
N SER A 8 6.00 -14.18 0.61
CA SER A 8 5.02 -14.70 -0.36
C SER A 8 5.45 -14.51 -1.81
N GLY A 9 6.42 -13.62 -2.08
CA GLY A 9 6.88 -13.32 -3.43
C GLY A 9 5.86 -12.57 -4.30
N LEU A 10 4.65 -12.28 -3.80
CA LEU A 10 3.57 -11.65 -4.57
C LEU A 10 3.79 -10.16 -4.78
N PHE A 11 4.46 -9.52 -3.84
CA PHE A 11 4.63 -8.08 -3.77
C PHE A 11 6.03 -7.68 -4.22
N GLU A 12 6.13 -6.59 -4.98
CA GLU A 12 7.42 -6.01 -5.39
C GLU A 12 7.86 -4.92 -4.41
N PHE A 13 6.93 -4.07 -3.99
CA PHE A 13 7.20 -2.97 -3.05
C PHE A 13 5.95 -2.54 -2.30
N LEU A 14 6.17 -1.80 -1.21
CA LEU A 14 5.15 -1.05 -0.50
C LEU A 14 5.35 0.44 -0.76
N VAL A 15 4.26 1.16 -0.97
CA VAL A 15 4.23 2.64 -0.98
C VAL A 15 3.53 3.07 0.30
N LEU A 16 4.20 3.89 1.10
CA LEU A 16 3.69 4.38 2.37
C LEU A 16 3.43 5.88 2.25
N ASP A 17 2.27 6.24 2.80
CA ASP A 17 1.83 7.59 3.03
C ASP A 17 1.21 7.71 4.45
N GLY A 18 0.55 8.84 4.72
CA GLY A 18 -0.05 9.18 6.00
C GLY A 18 0.78 10.24 6.73
N SER A 19 0.45 10.47 8.00
CA SER A 19 1.13 11.49 8.80
C SER A 19 2.59 11.13 9.10
N PHE A 20 2.96 9.84 9.06
CA PHE A 20 4.32 9.34 9.33
C PHE A 20 5.38 9.68 8.27
N VAL A 21 4.97 10.09 7.05
CA VAL A 21 5.91 10.52 5.99
C VAL A 21 5.97 12.04 5.85
N THR A 22 5.42 12.78 6.82
CA THR A 22 5.37 14.24 6.85
C THR A 22 6.12 14.78 8.07
N ALA A 23 6.24 16.11 8.18
CA ALA A 23 6.83 16.77 9.36
C ALA A 23 5.87 16.87 10.56
N ASN A 24 4.78 16.10 10.58
CA ASN A 24 3.80 16.13 11.67
C ASN A 24 4.46 15.66 12.99
N LEU A 25 4.35 16.48 14.05
CA LEU A 25 4.95 16.23 15.36
C LEU A 25 4.25 15.10 16.14
N ALA A 26 3.01 14.77 15.80
CA ALA A 26 2.22 13.72 16.42
C ALA A 26 1.52 12.87 15.35
N PRO A 27 2.26 12.06 14.58
CA PRO A 27 1.68 11.23 13.54
C PRO A 27 0.80 10.14 14.14
N ASN A 28 -0.36 9.90 13.55
CA ASN A 28 -1.38 8.98 14.04
C ASN A 28 -2.07 8.16 12.93
N ASP A 29 -1.61 8.28 11.69
CA ASP A 29 -2.28 7.73 10.52
C ASP A 29 -1.28 7.22 9.48
N ILE A 30 -1.52 6.00 8.99
CA ILE A 30 -0.71 5.31 8.00
C ILE A 30 -1.62 4.95 6.83
N ASP A 31 -1.21 5.34 5.63
CA ASP A 31 -1.86 4.91 4.41
C ASP A 31 -0.87 4.06 3.61
N LEU A 32 -1.31 2.95 3.01
CA LEU A 32 -0.39 2.04 2.35
C LEU A 32 -0.95 1.48 1.03
N VAL A 33 -0.12 1.48 0.00
CA VAL A 33 -0.33 0.66 -1.21
C VAL A 33 0.64 -0.51 -1.18
N ALA A 34 0.11 -1.73 -1.08
CA ALA A 34 0.87 -2.95 -1.27
C ALA A 34 0.86 -3.31 -2.76
N VAL A 35 2.02 -3.23 -3.41
CA VAL A 35 2.13 -3.33 -4.86
C VAL A 35 2.49 -4.74 -5.27
N LEU A 36 1.56 -5.41 -5.96
CA LEU A 36 1.77 -6.74 -6.54
C LEU A 36 2.69 -6.66 -7.75
N ARG A 37 3.46 -7.73 -7.97
CA ARG A 37 4.25 -7.89 -9.20
C ARG A 37 3.32 -7.92 -10.43
N PRO A 38 3.80 -7.45 -11.61
CA PRO A 38 3.05 -7.55 -12.85
C PRO A 38 2.69 -9.01 -13.20
N GLY A 39 1.53 -9.21 -13.83
CA GLY A 39 1.05 -10.52 -14.25
C GLY A 39 0.54 -11.38 -13.11
N TYR A 40 0.19 -10.76 -11.97
CA TYR A 40 -0.45 -11.48 -10.87
C TYR A 40 -1.83 -11.99 -11.31
N ASP A 41 -2.02 -13.30 -11.27
CA ASP A 41 -3.29 -13.93 -11.55
C ASP A 41 -4.21 -13.84 -10.32
N PHE A 42 -5.24 -13.00 -10.42
CA PHE A 42 -6.25 -12.83 -9.38
C PHE A 42 -7.23 -14.01 -9.28
N GLU A 43 -7.33 -14.84 -10.32
CA GLU A 43 -8.24 -15.98 -10.39
C GLU A 43 -7.58 -17.27 -9.89
N ARG A 44 -6.26 -17.25 -9.61
CA ARG A 44 -5.57 -18.41 -9.06
C ARG A 44 -6.05 -18.70 -7.64
N ASP A 45 -6.13 -19.97 -7.29
CA ASP A 45 -6.38 -20.38 -5.91
C ASP A 45 -5.22 -19.92 -5.01
N LEU A 46 -5.56 -19.06 -4.04
CA LEU A 46 -4.60 -18.58 -3.06
C LEU A 46 -4.64 -19.44 -1.80
N PRO A 47 -3.47 -19.86 -1.28
CA PRO A 47 -3.38 -20.34 0.08
C PRO A 47 -3.98 -19.31 1.04
N VAL A 48 -4.62 -19.78 2.11
CA VAL A 48 -5.27 -18.91 3.13
C VAL A 48 -4.30 -17.84 3.66
N SER A 49 -3.02 -18.19 3.79
CA SER A 49 -1.95 -17.28 4.22
C SER A 49 -1.70 -16.12 3.25
N GLU A 50 -1.83 -16.34 1.93
CA GLU A 50 -1.67 -15.33 0.90
C GLU A 50 -2.93 -14.50 0.72
N TYR A 51 -4.11 -15.14 0.78
CA TYR A 51 -5.39 -14.45 0.74
C TYR A 51 -5.49 -13.36 1.82
N ALA A 52 -5.01 -13.65 3.03
CA ALA A 52 -4.96 -12.69 4.13
C ALA A 52 -4.04 -11.47 3.85
N LEU A 53 -3.11 -11.58 2.90
CA LEU A 53 -2.21 -10.50 2.48
C LEU A 53 -2.77 -9.62 1.35
N VAL A 54 -3.74 -10.12 0.57
CA VAL A 54 -4.37 -9.36 -0.51
C VAL A 54 -5.77 -8.85 -0.16
N SER A 55 -6.39 -9.40 0.89
CA SER A 55 -7.70 -8.96 1.37
C SER A 55 -7.59 -7.66 2.17
N ARG A 56 -8.03 -6.55 1.57
CA ARG A 56 -8.11 -5.23 2.23
C ARG A 56 -8.88 -5.27 3.55
N ALA A 57 -10.01 -6.00 3.60
CA ALA A 57 -10.82 -6.11 4.80
C ALA A 57 -10.05 -6.79 5.95
N LEU A 58 -9.32 -7.87 5.66
CA LEU A 58 -8.52 -8.58 6.64
C LEU A 58 -7.31 -7.75 7.10
N LEU A 59 -6.64 -7.06 6.18
CA LEU A 59 -5.53 -6.17 6.50
C LEU A 59 -5.97 -5.01 7.41
N ARG A 60 -7.06 -4.32 7.05
CA ARG A 60 -7.62 -3.23 7.85
C ARG A 60 -8.04 -3.71 9.24
N ARG A 61 -8.72 -4.86 9.34
CA ARG A 61 -9.09 -5.45 10.63
C ARG A 61 -7.88 -5.81 11.48
N ARG A 62 -6.79 -6.28 10.86
CA ARG A 62 -5.58 -6.74 11.56
C ARG A 62 -4.69 -5.58 12.03
N PHE A 63 -4.58 -4.51 11.26
CA PHE A 63 -3.59 -3.47 11.50
C PHE A 63 -4.18 -2.10 11.84
N GLY A 64 -5.49 -1.90 11.64
CA GLY A 64 -6.17 -0.66 12.00
C GLY A 64 -5.98 0.50 11.03
N PHE A 65 -5.22 0.32 9.96
CA PHE A 65 -4.96 1.32 8.93
C PHE A 65 -5.40 0.86 7.53
N ASP A 66 -5.60 1.82 6.62
CA ASP A 66 -6.07 1.52 5.27
C ASP A 66 -4.93 0.98 4.39
N VAL A 67 -5.17 -0.20 3.80
CA VAL A 67 -4.27 -0.82 2.83
C VAL A 67 -5.00 -1.01 1.52
N VAL A 68 -4.42 -0.46 0.46
CA VAL A 68 -4.81 -0.74 -0.92
C VAL A 68 -3.87 -1.78 -1.47
N VAL A 69 -4.41 -2.78 -2.15
CA VAL A 69 -3.62 -3.77 -2.89
C VAL A 69 -3.83 -3.49 -4.36
N ALA A 70 -2.75 -3.25 -5.09
CA ALA A 70 -2.80 -2.89 -6.50
C ALA A 70 -1.66 -3.55 -7.25
N GLU A 71 -1.91 -3.98 -8.48
CA GLU A 71 -0.86 -4.39 -9.39
C GLU A 71 0.01 -3.21 -9.79
N GLN A 72 1.32 -3.44 -9.93
CA GLN A 72 2.25 -2.43 -10.40
C GLN A 72 1.75 -1.79 -11.71
N ASP A 73 1.85 -0.46 -11.79
CA ASP A 73 1.48 0.34 -12.96
C ASP A 73 -0.01 0.29 -13.39
N SER A 74 -0.84 -0.46 -12.67
CA SER A 74 -2.30 -0.49 -12.87
C SER A 74 -2.95 0.87 -12.64
N ALA A 75 -4.16 1.05 -13.17
CA ALA A 75 -4.95 2.26 -12.95
C ALA A 75 -5.19 2.53 -11.46
N LEU A 76 -5.43 1.48 -10.67
CA LEU A 76 -5.62 1.58 -9.23
C LEU A 76 -4.34 2.07 -8.53
N TYR A 77 -3.19 1.49 -8.88
CA TYR A 77 -1.89 1.92 -8.37
C TYR A 77 -1.64 3.40 -8.65
N ARG A 78 -1.80 3.82 -9.92
CA ARG A 78 -1.59 5.22 -10.33
C ARG A 78 -2.54 6.17 -9.60
N THR A 79 -3.79 5.78 -9.43
CA THR A 79 -4.81 6.57 -8.72
C THR A 79 -4.40 6.84 -7.28
N TYR A 80 -3.95 5.80 -6.56
CA TYR A 80 -3.58 5.94 -5.15
C TYR A 80 -2.24 6.63 -4.95
N VAL A 81 -1.24 6.38 -5.80
CA VAL A 81 0.02 7.14 -5.77
C VAL A 81 -0.23 8.63 -6.02
N GLU A 82 -1.05 8.95 -7.01
CA GLU A 82 -1.44 10.33 -7.31
C GLU A 82 -2.19 10.96 -6.12
N PHE A 83 -3.15 10.24 -5.54
CA PHE A 83 -3.90 10.69 -4.36
C PHE A 83 -2.99 10.94 -3.15
N PHE A 84 -2.11 9.98 -2.82
CA PHE A 84 -1.16 10.10 -1.71
C PHE A 84 -0.13 11.21 -1.94
N SER A 85 0.20 11.55 -3.18
CA SER A 85 1.13 12.66 -3.43
C SER A 85 0.55 14.05 -3.10
N ARG A 86 -0.76 14.19 -2.90
CA ARG A 86 -1.43 15.48 -2.71
C ARG A 86 -1.30 15.98 -1.27
N VAL A 87 -1.23 17.30 -1.12
CA VAL A 87 -1.30 17.99 0.18
C VAL A 87 -2.65 18.70 0.28
N ARG A 88 -3.52 18.26 1.21
CA ARG A 88 -4.91 18.72 1.32
C ARG A 88 -5.03 20.24 1.50
N GLU A 89 -4.18 20.83 2.33
CA GLU A 89 -4.22 22.27 2.65
C GLU A 89 -3.48 23.14 1.63
N ALA A 90 -2.62 22.53 0.80
CA ALA A 90 -1.83 23.22 -0.21
C ALA A 90 -1.85 22.41 -1.52
N PRO A 91 -2.93 22.47 -2.31
CA PRO A 91 -3.11 21.59 -3.48
C PRO A 91 -2.06 21.72 -4.58
N HIS A 92 -1.32 22.84 -4.59
CA HIS A 92 -0.22 23.10 -5.51
C HIS A 92 1.09 22.42 -5.08
N LEU A 93 1.17 21.96 -3.82
CA LEU A 93 2.30 21.20 -3.30
C LEU A 93 2.04 19.70 -3.45
N ARG A 94 3.15 19.00 -3.67
CA ARG A 94 3.22 17.54 -3.72
C ARG A 94 4.13 17.08 -2.60
N LYS A 95 3.69 16.08 -1.82
CA LYS A 95 4.56 15.41 -0.85
C LYS A 95 5.25 14.20 -1.49
N GLY A 96 6.42 13.87 -0.97
CA GLY A 96 7.10 12.62 -1.31
C GLY A 96 6.38 11.41 -0.72
N LEU A 97 6.66 10.23 -1.28
CA LEU A 97 6.16 8.96 -0.79
C LEU A 97 7.33 8.06 -0.43
N LEU A 98 7.19 7.25 0.62
CA LEU A 98 8.21 6.26 0.97
C LEU A 98 7.95 4.96 0.21
N ARG A 99 8.94 4.50 -0.56
CA ARG A 99 8.91 3.20 -1.22
C ARG A 99 9.83 2.22 -0.52
N LEU A 100 9.27 1.10 -0.05
CA LEU A 100 10.01 -0.02 0.54
C LEU A 100 10.01 -1.21 -0.42
N ARG A 101 11.19 -1.64 -0.86
CA ARG A 101 11.35 -2.86 -1.68
C ARG A 101 11.25 -4.09 -0.78
N LEU A 102 10.54 -5.12 -1.26
CA LEU A 102 10.30 -6.37 -0.53
C LEU A 102 11.16 -7.52 -1.04
#